data_AF-A0A0B2R5P1-F1
#
_entry.id   AF-A0A0B2R5P1-F1
#
_cell.length_a   1.000
_cell.length_b   1.000
_cell.length_c   1.000
_cell.angle_alpha   90.00
_cell.angle_beta   90.00
_cell.angle_gamma   90.00
#
_symmetry.space_group_name_H-M   'P 1'
#
loop_
_entity.id
_entity.type
_entity.pdbx_description
1 polymer ?
#
loop_
_entity_poly.entity_id
_entity_poly.type
_entity_poly.pdbx_seq_one_letter_code
_entity_poly.pdbx_strand_id
1 'polypeptide(L)'
;MGVRLDKSLISLDWRLMFQDAMIVHLGWMKSGHMPLLLRKAYLKNELERLDIRRGVGIDSFLDSKYSSIWKEYEQVLAKEEVHWYTKSKAKWLHLGDRNPKSFHGVTIIRRRRNRYDMIKDGDGNWVVDSEKLEEMATKFYKDLYTKDFIYLPLVTSHAFPKLRDEAREELRRIPSLREIY
;
A
#
# COMPACT_ATOMS: atom_id res chain seq x y z
N MET A 1 27.78 6.93 -4.84
CA MET A 1 26.73 7.53 -3.97
C MET A 1 25.50 6.65 -4.05
N GLY A 2 25.08 6.01 -2.95
CA GLY A 2 23.93 5.11 -2.94
C GLY A 2 22.61 5.88 -3.04
N VAL A 3 21.68 5.39 -3.86
CA VAL A 3 20.34 5.97 -4.01
C VAL A 3 19.47 5.51 -2.84
N ARG A 4 18.78 6.45 -2.17
CA ARG A 4 17.88 6.15 -1.04
C ARG A 4 16.55 5.62 -1.56
N LEU A 5 16.29 4.33 -1.35
CA LEU A 5 15.10 3.62 -1.83
C LEU A 5 13.93 3.57 -0.82
N ASP A 6 14.19 3.84 0.47
CA ASP A 6 13.17 3.78 1.52
C ASP A 6 12.21 4.99 1.40
N LYS A 7 11.02 4.77 0.83
CA LYS A 7 9.97 5.78 0.62
C LYS A 7 8.63 5.26 1.13
N SER A 8 7.77 6.18 1.55
CA SER A 8 6.36 5.90 1.85
C SER A 8 5.44 6.62 0.88
N LEU A 9 4.32 6.00 0.51
CA LEU A 9 3.25 6.63 -0.22
C LEU A 9 2.03 6.79 0.69
N ILE A 10 1.42 7.97 0.67
CA ILE A 10 0.30 8.33 1.53
C ILE A 10 -0.71 9.12 0.70
N SER A 11 -2.00 8.84 0.83
CA SER A 11 -3.05 9.64 0.18
C SER A 11 -3.25 10.99 0.89
N LEU A 12 -3.71 12.00 0.15
CA LEU A 12 -3.99 13.33 0.70
C LEU A 12 -5.01 13.27 1.84
N ASP A 13 -6.08 12.47 1.68
CA ASP A 13 -7.09 12.25 2.72
C ASP A 13 -6.47 11.73 4.01
N TRP A 14 -5.58 10.73 3.90
CA TRP A 14 -4.90 10.16 5.05
C TRP A 14 -3.98 11.21 5.70
N ARG A 15 -3.26 12.01 4.90
CA ARG A 15 -2.40 13.10 5.43
C ARG A 15 -3.20 14.17 6.18
N LEU A 16 -4.41 14.49 5.72
CA LEU A 16 -5.28 15.47 6.38
C LEU A 16 -5.85 14.95 7.70
N MET A 17 -6.11 13.64 7.81
CA MET A 17 -6.56 13.00 9.05
C MET A 17 -5.42 12.79 10.05
N PHE A 18 -4.21 12.52 9.57
CA PHE A 18 -3.02 12.28 10.38
C PHE A 18 -1.91 13.29 10.02
N GLN A 19 -2.21 14.59 10.17
CA GLN A 19 -1.26 15.69 9.91
C GLN A 19 0.04 15.56 10.71
N ASP A 20 -0.15 14.94 11.86
CA ASP A 20 0.78 14.69 12.93
C ASP A 20 1.57 13.39 12.75
N ALA A 21 1.18 12.54 11.79
CA ALA A 21 1.94 11.34 11.47
C ALA A 21 3.26 11.74 10.81
N MET A 22 4.35 11.25 11.38
CA MET A 22 5.68 11.43 10.84
C MET A 22 6.29 10.07 10.57
N ILE A 23 7.19 10.08 9.60
CA ILE A 23 8.05 8.95 9.29
C ILE A 23 9.42 9.28 9.84
N VAL A 24 9.89 8.44 10.74
CA VAL A 24 11.22 8.55 11.33
C VAL A 24 12.10 7.52 10.64
N HIS A 25 13.18 7.98 10.02
CA HIS A 25 14.24 7.09 9.55
C HIS A 25 15.12 6.72 10.75
N LEU A 26 15.10 5.44 11.14
CA LEU A 26 15.98 4.97 12.21
C LEU A 26 17.43 4.88 11.69
N GLY A 27 18.39 5.25 12.55
CA GLY A 27 19.82 5.26 12.23
C GLY A 27 20.34 3.91 11.75
N TRP A 28 21.47 3.93 11.02
CA TRP A 28 22.12 2.72 10.53
C TRP A 28 22.41 1.73 11.66
N MET A 29 21.74 0.58 11.63
CA MET A 29 21.99 -0.50 12.59
C MET A 29 22.95 -1.54 11.99
N LYS A 30 22.55 -2.23 10.91
CA LYS A 30 23.36 -3.28 10.23
C LYS A 30 23.03 -3.49 8.74
N SER A 31 22.10 -2.72 8.18
CA SER A 31 21.60 -2.81 6.81
C SER A 31 21.80 -1.48 6.10
N GLY A 32 21.98 -1.50 4.77
CA GLY A 32 21.97 -0.28 3.94
C GLY A 32 20.60 0.43 3.91
N HIS A 33 19.56 -0.21 4.45
CA HIS A 33 18.21 0.34 4.59
C HIS A 33 17.99 0.99 5.96
N MET A 34 17.31 2.14 5.98
CA MET A 34 16.85 2.82 7.20
C MET A 34 15.38 2.50 7.44
N PRO A 35 15.03 1.74 8.48
CA PRO A 35 13.63 1.43 8.78
C PRO A 35 12.80 2.70 8.96
N LEU A 36 11.63 2.73 8.33
CA LEU A 36 10.66 3.80 8.47
C LEU A 36 9.73 3.48 9.65
N LEU A 37 9.74 4.33 10.68
CA LEU A 37 8.83 4.21 11.81
C LEU A 37 7.70 5.23 11.69
N LEU A 38 6.46 4.72 11.69
CA LEU A 38 5.24 5.53 11.74
C LEU A 38 4.94 5.95 13.19
N ARG A 39 4.53 7.20 13.42
CA ARG A 39 4.16 7.70 14.78
C ARG A 39 3.29 6.76 15.60
N LYS A 40 2.26 6.14 15.01
CA LYS A 40 1.42 5.15 15.71
C LYS A 40 2.23 3.96 16.24
N ALA A 41 3.13 3.42 15.42
CA ALA A 41 4.01 2.32 15.80
C ALA A 41 5.01 2.76 16.88
N TYR A 42 5.50 4.00 16.79
CA TYR A 42 6.31 4.60 17.86
C TYR A 42 5.56 4.66 19.19
N LEU A 43 4.35 5.24 19.21
CA LEU A 43 3.55 5.38 20.44
C LEU A 43 3.24 4.03 21.07
N LYS A 44 2.85 3.04 20.26
CA LYS A 44 2.60 1.68 20.74
C LYS A 44 3.85 1.04 21.34
N ASN A 45 4.98 1.09 20.63
CA ASN A 45 6.23 0.51 21.11
C ASN A 45 6.75 1.20 22.38
N GLU A 46 6.55 2.52 22.50
CA GLU A 46 6.96 3.27 23.68
C GLU A 46 6.06 2.97 24.89
N LEU A 47 4.75 2.75 24.69
CA LEU A 47 3.86 2.23 25.72
C LEU A 47 4.30 0.86 26.22
N GLU A 48 4.56 -0.09 25.32
CA GLU A 48 5.05 -1.43 25.68
C GLU A 48 6.37 -1.38 26.48
N ARG A 49 7.29 -0.47 26.11
CA ARG A 49 8.53 -0.25 26.87
C ARG A 49 8.29 0.32 28.26
N LEU A 50 7.34 1.24 28.40
CA LEU A 50 7.02 1.86 29.68
C LEU A 50 6.29 0.88 30.60
N ASP A 51 5.45 0.00 30.08
CA ASP A 51 4.79 -1.07 30.86
C ASP A 51 5.82 -2.02 31.50
N ILE A 52 6.84 -2.42 30.74
CA ILE A 52 7.95 -3.24 31.26
C ILE A 52 8.67 -2.51 32.42
N ARG A 53 8.90 -1.19 32.28
CA ARG A 53 9.60 -0.39 33.30
C ARG A 53 8.74 -0.12 34.55
N ARG A 54 7.43 0.12 34.39
CA ARG A 54 6.49 0.31 35.50
C ARG A 54 6.32 -0.95 36.33
N GLY A 55 6.50 -2.14 35.74
CA GLY A 55 6.52 -3.42 36.47
C GLY A 55 7.69 -3.59 37.45
N VAL A 56 8.70 -2.70 37.41
CA VAL A 56 9.92 -2.78 38.25
C VAL A 56 9.87 -1.81 39.44
N GLY A 57 8.90 -0.89 39.51
CA GLY A 57 8.72 0.03 40.64
C GLY A 57 7.77 1.20 40.35
N ILE A 58 7.33 1.88 41.42
CA ILE A 58 6.47 3.08 41.34
C ILE A 58 7.37 4.30 41.08
N ASP A 59 7.20 4.93 39.92
CA ASP A 59 7.87 6.17 39.53
C ASP A 59 6.83 7.13 38.96
N SER A 60 6.58 8.23 39.68
CA SER A 60 5.55 9.21 39.28
C SER A 60 5.86 9.91 37.95
N PHE A 61 7.15 10.01 37.59
CA PHE A 61 7.57 10.55 36.31
C PHE A 61 7.26 9.58 35.17
N LEU A 62 7.51 8.28 35.38
CA LEU A 62 7.12 7.25 34.40
C LEU A 62 5.60 7.18 34.24
N ASP A 63 4.84 7.31 35.33
CA ASP A 63 3.37 7.33 35.27
C ASP A 63 2.84 8.55 34.50
N SER A 64 3.41 9.73 34.74
CA SER A 64 3.05 10.96 34.01
C SER A 64 3.36 10.83 32.52
N LYS A 65 4.55 10.33 32.16
CA LYS A 65 4.95 10.08 30.78
C LYS A 65 4.04 9.04 30.11
N TYR A 66 3.73 7.94 30.80
CA TYR A 66 2.83 6.90 30.31
C TYR A 66 1.44 7.47 30.00
N SER A 67 0.86 8.22 30.94
CA SER A 67 -0.47 8.83 30.77
C SER A 67 -0.51 9.78 29.57
N SER A 68 0.55 10.57 29.36
CA SER A 68 0.62 11.46 28.20
C SER A 68 0.69 10.71 26.87
N ILE A 69 1.53 9.66 26.78
CA ILE A 69 1.68 8.87 25.55
C ILE A 69 0.42 8.06 25.27
N TRP A 70 -0.23 7.52 26.32
CA TRP A 70 -1.49 6.79 26.21
C TRP A 70 -2.58 7.67 25.63
N LYS A 71 -2.74 8.89 26.16
CA LYS A 71 -3.72 9.87 25.66
C LYS A 71 -3.47 10.21 24.19
N GLU A 72 -2.22 10.34 23.79
CA GLU A 72 -1.86 10.60 22.39
C GLU A 72 -2.18 9.38 21.49
N TYR A 73 -1.90 8.17 21.97
CA TYR A 73 -2.21 6.94 21.25
C TYR A 73 -3.72 6.73 21.05
N GLU A 74 -4.53 6.99 22.09
CA GLU A 74 -6.00 6.95 22.00
C GLU A 74 -6.53 7.94 20.97
N GLN A 75 -5.99 9.16 20.91
CA GLN A 75 -6.40 10.14 19.90
C GLN A 75 -6.10 9.66 18.48
N VAL A 76 -4.97 9.01 18.26
CA VAL A 76 -4.62 8.43 16.95
C VAL A 76 -5.58 7.29 16.60
N LEU A 77 -5.89 6.40 17.56
CA LEU A 77 -6.83 5.30 17.36
C LEU A 77 -8.26 5.81 17.05
N ALA A 78 -8.73 6.83 17.75
CA ALA A 78 -10.05 7.42 17.48
C ALA A 78 -10.15 8.01 16.06
N LYS A 79 -9.09 8.68 15.59
CA LYS A 79 -9.03 9.19 14.20
C LYS A 79 -9.03 8.06 13.17
N GLU A 80 -8.32 6.98 13.45
CA GLU A 80 -8.36 5.78 12.59
C GLU A 80 -9.73 5.11 12.59
N GLU A 81 -10.37 4.98 13.74
CA GLU A 81 -11.70 4.41 13.85
C GLU A 81 -12.70 5.18 12.99
N VAL A 82 -12.71 6.51 13.08
CA VAL A 82 -13.55 7.37 12.21
C VAL A 82 -13.19 7.19 10.74
N HIS A 83 -11.90 7.15 10.38
CA HIS A 83 -11.46 6.91 9.00
C HIS A 83 -12.00 5.59 8.45
N TRP A 84 -11.83 4.52 9.22
CA TRP A 84 -12.27 3.18 8.84
C TRP A 84 -13.79 3.06 8.86
N TYR A 85 -14.48 3.78 9.75
CA TYR A 85 -15.94 3.90 9.75
C TYR A 85 -16.44 4.48 8.42
N THR A 86 -15.87 5.60 7.97
CA THR A 86 -16.22 6.23 6.69
C THR A 86 -15.93 5.30 5.50
N LYS A 87 -14.76 4.65 5.47
CA LYS A 87 -14.37 3.77 4.36
C LYS A 87 -15.14 2.46 4.30
N SER A 88 -15.49 1.89 5.45
CA SER A 88 -16.12 0.57 5.52
C SER A 88 -17.62 0.58 5.23
N LYS A 89 -18.21 1.76 4.95
CA LYS A 89 -19.63 1.94 4.66
C LYS A 89 -20.54 1.33 5.74
N ALA A 90 -20.19 1.55 7.02
CA ALA A 90 -20.92 1.16 8.24
C ALA A 90 -21.23 -0.34 8.45
N LYS A 91 -21.07 -1.21 7.44
CA LYS A 91 -21.43 -2.63 7.55
C LYS A 91 -20.41 -3.45 8.35
N TRP A 92 -19.13 -3.14 8.27
CA TRP A 92 -18.10 -3.93 8.95
C TRP A 92 -18.11 -3.77 10.48
N LEU A 93 -18.32 -2.55 11.00
CA LEU A 93 -18.32 -2.31 12.45
C LEU A 93 -19.42 -3.08 13.18
N HIS A 94 -20.62 -3.18 12.60
CA HIS A 94 -21.73 -3.93 13.18
C HIS A 94 -21.54 -5.45 13.10
N LEU A 95 -20.79 -5.91 12.09
CA LEU A 95 -20.61 -7.34 11.82
C LEU A 95 -19.37 -7.91 12.52
N GLY A 96 -18.38 -7.08 12.88
CA GLY A 96 -17.15 -7.52 13.52
C GLY A 96 -16.44 -8.60 12.69
N ASP A 97 -15.90 -9.62 13.36
CA ASP A 97 -15.34 -10.84 12.71
C ASP A 97 -16.42 -11.86 12.31
N ARG A 98 -17.70 -11.55 12.47
CA ARG A 98 -18.74 -12.47 12.02
C ARG A 98 -18.69 -12.51 10.50
N ASN A 99 -18.81 -13.70 9.94
CA ASN A 99 -19.03 -13.91 8.52
C ASN A 99 -20.53 -14.16 8.24
N PRO A 100 -21.39 -13.12 8.29
CA PRO A 100 -22.80 -13.29 7.98
C PRO A 100 -23.00 -13.63 6.51
N LYS A 101 -24.05 -14.42 6.24
CA LYS A 101 -24.46 -14.86 4.91
C LYS A 101 -24.62 -13.72 3.89
N SER A 102 -24.86 -12.49 4.36
CA SER A 102 -24.92 -11.30 3.51
C SER A 102 -23.58 -10.97 2.83
N PHE A 103 -22.42 -11.23 3.43
CA PHE A 103 -21.12 -11.06 2.76
C PHE A 103 -20.93 -12.05 1.62
N HIS A 104 -21.37 -13.29 1.81
CA HIS A 104 -21.40 -14.26 0.72
C HIS A 104 -22.32 -13.78 -0.40
N GLY A 105 -23.49 -13.23 -0.07
CA GLY A 105 -24.40 -12.62 -1.05
C GLY A 105 -23.75 -11.47 -1.84
N VAL A 106 -23.11 -10.51 -1.16
CA VAL A 106 -22.38 -9.40 -1.81
C VAL A 106 -21.24 -9.93 -2.69
N THR A 107 -20.52 -10.95 -2.22
CA THR A 107 -19.44 -11.58 -2.97
C THR A 107 -19.97 -12.30 -4.21
N ILE A 108 -21.09 -13.01 -4.10
CA ILE A 108 -21.76 -13.67 -5.23
C ILE A 108 -22.24 -12.63 -6.24
N ILE A 109 -22.85 -11.53 -5.79
CA ILE A 109 -23.28 -10.44 -6.67
C ILE A 109 -22.08 -9.81 -7.39
N ARG A 110 -20.98 -9.53 -6.68
CA ARG A 110 -19.75 -9.03 -7.29
C ARG A 110 -19.14 -10.02 -8.29
N ARG A 111 -19.10 -11.31 -7.94
CA ARG A 111 -18.62 -12.37 -8.83
C ARG A 111 -19.48 -12.47 -10.09
N ARG A 112 -20.80 -12.36 -9.97
CA ARG A 112 -21.72 -12.32 -11.12
C ARG A 112 -21.49 -11.07 -11.97
N ARG A 113 -21.38 -9.89 -11.36
CA ARG A 113 -21.18 -8.62 -12.07
C ARG A 113 -19.82 -8.54 -12.78
N ASN A 114 -18.78 -9.11 -12.18
CA ASN A 114 -17.42 -9.11 -12.72
C ASN A 114 -17.15 -10.30 -13.63
N ARG A 115 -18.13 -11.18 -13.83
CA ARG A 115 -18.01 -12.27 -14.78
C ARG A 115 -18.19 -11.70 -16.18
N TYR A 116 -17.17 -11.88 -17.02
CA TYR A 116 -17.28 -11.59 -18.44
C TYR A 116 -17.96 -12.78 -19.10
N ASP A 117 -19.29 -12.79 -19.10
CA ASP A 117 -20.09 -13.85 -19.74
C ASP A 117 -20.07 -13.73 -21.28
N MET A 118 -19.78 -12.53 -21.80
CA MET A 118 -19.65 -12.30 -23.23
C MET A 118 -18.72 -11.14 -23.53
N ILE A 119 -17.95 -11.26 -24.61
CA ILE A 119 -17.08 -10.20 -25.15
C ILE A 119 -17.42 -10.04 -26.63
N LYS A 120 -17.44 -8.79 -27.10
CA LYS A 120 -17.70 -8.47 -28.50
C LYS A 120 -16.40 -8.58 -29.30
N ASP A 121 -16.41 -9.31 -30.40
CA ASP A 121 -15.25 -9.45 -31.29
C ASP A 121 -15.05 -8.19 -32.17
N GLY A 122 -13.98 -8.20 -32.98
CA GLY A 122 -13.65 -7.11 -33.89
C GLY A 122 -14.66 -6.89 -35.02
N ASP A 123 -15.47 -7.91 -35.34
CA ASP A 123 -16.52 -7.86 -36.35
C ASP A 123 -17.89 -7.45 -35.76
N GLY A 124 -17.94 -7.25 -34.45
CA GLY A 124 -19.12 -6.80 -33.73
C GLY A 124 -20.06 -7.92 -33.27
N ASN A 125 -19.64 -9.18 -33.31
CA ASN A 125 -20.42 -10.32 -32.82
C ASN A 125 -20.13 -10.58 -31.34
N TRP A 126 -21.14 -11.06 -30.61
CA TRP A 126 -20.98 -11.46 -29.21
C TRP A 126 -20.45 -12.89 -29.12
N VAL A 127 -19.30 -13.06 -28.48
CA VAL A 127 -18.71 -14.36 -28.16
C VAL A 127 -19.05 -14.70 -26.71
N VAL A 128 -19.60 -15.88 -26.47
CA VAL A 128 -20.06 -16.37 -25.14
C VAL A 128 -19.26 -17.62 -24.69
N ASP A 129 -18.50 -18.21 -25.61
CA ASP A 129 -17.73 -19.43 -25.37
C ASP A 129 -16.52 -19.14 -24.46
N SER A 130 -16.42 -19.84 -23.33
CA SER A 130 -15.38 -19.61 -22.32
C SER A 130 -13.95 -19.79 -22.85
N GLU A 131 -13.70 -20.78 -23.71
CA GLU A 131 -12.36 -21.02 -24.27
C GLU A 131 -11.99 -19.89 -25.24
N LYS A 132 -12.95 -19.48 -26.09
CA LYS A 132 -12.74 -18.34 -27.00
C LYS A 132 -12.56 -17.02 -26.26
N LEU A 133 -13.28 -16.81 -25.16
CA LEU A 133 -13.11 -15.62 -24.31
C LEU A 133 -11.70 -15.54 -23.72
N GLU A 134 -11.17 -16.66 -23.24
CA GLU A 134 -9.80 -16.76 -22.73
C GLU A 134 -8.76 -16.51 -23.83
N GLU A 135 -8.96 -17.10 -25.01
CA GLU A 135 -8.09 -16.89 -26.16
C GLU A 135 -8.08 -15.41 -26.59
N MET A 136 -9.26 -14.78 -26.70
CA MET A 136 -9.38 -13.37 -27.08
C MET A 136 -8.73 -12.44 -26.05
N ALA A 137 -8.94 -12.69 -24.75
CA ALA A 137 -8.30 -11.90 -23.70
C ALA A 137 -6.78 -12.04 -23.75
N THR A 138 -6.28 -13.27 -23.91
CA THR A 138 -4.85 -13.56 -24.02
C THR A 138 -4.23 -12.89 -25.24
N LYS A 139 -4.88 -13.01 -26.40
CA LYS A 139 -4.44 -12.38 -27.65
C LYS A 139 -4.42 -10.85 -27.51
N PHE A 140 -5.48 -10.26 -26.96
CA PHE A 140 -5.56 -8.81 -26.74
C PHE A 140 -4.40 -8.30 -25.90
N TYR A 141 -4.10 -8.92 -24.75
CA TYR A 141 -3.00 -8.46 -23.90
C TYR A 141 -1.63 -8.77 -24.49
N LYS A 142 -1.45 -9.90 -25.18
CA LYS A 142 -0.22 -10.17 -25.94
C LYS A 142 0.02 -9.06 -26.95
N ASP A 143 -0.98 -8.73 -27.77
CA ASP A 143 -0.89 -7.66 -28.76
C ASP A 143 -0.68 -6.29 -28.09
N LEU A 144 -1.35 -6.03 -26.96
CA LEU A 144 -1.18 -4.79 -26.19
C LEU A 144 0.27 -4.62 -25.73
N TYR A 145 0.91 -5.67 -25.22
CA TYR A 145 2.27 -5.59 -24.69
C TYR A 145 3.39 -5.86 -25.71
N THR A 146 3.04 -6.31 -26.92
CA THR A 146 4.00 -6.50 -28.03
C THR A 146 3.91 -5.44 -29.11
N LYS A 147 2.83 -4.64 -29.15
CA LYS A 147 2.77 -3.47 -30.01
C LYS A 147 3.77 -2.42 -29.52
N ASP A 148 4.62 -1.98 -30.43
CA ASP A 148 5.40 -0.76 -30.28
C ASP A 148 4.43 0.42 -30.19
N PHE A 149 4.07 0.81 -28.97
CA PHE A 149 3.39 2.08 -28.79
C PHE A 149 4.33 3.17 -29.28
N ILE A 150 3.80 4.08 -30.10
CA ILE A 150 4.37 5.41 -30.20
C ILE A 150 4.22 5.98 -28.79
N TYR A 151 5.30 5.93 -28.01
CA TYR A 151 5.38 6.61 -26.73
C TYR A 151 5.09 8.08 -27.02
N LEU A 152 3.85 8.53 -26.79
CA LEU A 152 3.61 9.93 -26.53
C LEU A 152 4.42 10.23 -25.27
N PRO A 153 5.52 10.98 -25.37
CA PRO A 153 6.31 11.29 -24.19
C PRO A 153 5.35 11.97 -23.24
N LEU A 154 5.16 11.40 -22.06
CA LEU A 154 4.62 12.17 -20.95
C LEU A 154 5.50 13.42 -20.89
N VAL A 155 4.92 14.62 -21.05
CA VAL A 155 5.70 15.86 -21.09
C VAL A 155 6.23 16.11 -19.67
N THR A 156 7.28 15.39 -19.31
CA THR A 156 8.00 15.45 -18.04
C THR A 156 9.26 16.27 -18.19
N SER A 157 9.26 17.21 -19.13
CA SER A 157 10.34 18.16 -19.35
C SER A 157 10.75 18.76 -18.00
N HIS A 158 11.98 18.48 -17.55
CA HIS A 158 12.56 18.94 -16.27
C HIS A 158 12.00 18.33 -14.98
N ALA A 159 11.05 17.39 -15.03
CA ALA A 159 10.52 16.75 -13.82
C ALA A 159 11.50 15.73 -13.20
N PHE A 160 12.41 15.19 -14.01
CA PHE A 160 13.41 14.22 -13.59
C PHE A 160 14.77 14.52 -14.23
N PRO A 161 15.89 14.26 -13.52
CA PRO A 161 17.21 14.37 -14.12
C PRO A 161 17.34 13.40 -15.30
N LYS A 162 17.94 13.87 -16.41
CA LYS A 162 18.25 13.00 -17.55
C LYS A 162 19.20 11.90 -17.09
N LEU A 163 18.86 10.65 -17.40
CA LEU A 163 19.73 9.52 -17.16
C LEU A 163 21.00 9.70 -18.01
N ARG A 164 22.18 9.47 -17.42
CA ARG A 164 23.44 9.45 -18.17
C ARG A 164 23.48 8.24 -19.10
N ASP A 165 24.17 8.36 -20.22
CA ASP A 165 24.23 7.30 -21.24
C ASP A 165 24.82 5.99 -20.68
N GLU A 166 25.84 6.09 -19.82
CA GLU A 166 26.43 4.96 -19.09
C GLU A 166 25.39 4.19 -18.25
N ALA A 167 24.56 4.91 -17.49
CA ALA A 167 23.52 4.31 -16.66
C ALA A 167 22.37 3.73 -17.51
N ARG A 168 22.15 4.27 -18.70
CA ARG A 168 21.15 3.74 -19.64
C ARG A 168 21.58 2.39 -20.21
N GLU A 169 22.86 2.26 -20.51
CA GLU A 169 23.43 1.01 -21.02
C GLU A 169 23.51 -0.05 -19.92
N GLU A 170 23.79 0.37 -18.68
CA GLU A 170 23.74 -0.52 -17.53
C GLU A 170 22.34 -1.09 -17.27
N LEU A 171 21.26 -0.31 -17.46
CA LEU A 171 19.89 -0.81 -17.32
C LEU A 171 19.46 -1.77 -18.43
N ARG A 172 20.16 -1.75 -19.58
CA ARG A 172 19.87 -2.62 -20.72
C ARG A 172 20.63 -3.94 -20.68
N ARG A 173 21.69 -4.04 -19.85
CA ARG A 173 22.46 -5.28 -19.73
C ARG A 173 21.64 -6.36 -19.02
N ILE A 174 21.92 -7.62 -19.35
CA ILE A 174 21.34 -8.76 -18.64
C ILE A 174 21.83 -8.72 -17.18
N PRO A 175 20.94 -8.84 -16.17
CA PRO A 175 21.33 -8.87 -14.77
C PRO A 175 22.28 -10.03 -14.49
N SER A 176 23.31 -9.78 -13.69
CA SER A 176 24.26 -10.80 -13.27
C SER A 176 23.65 -11.70 -12.19
N LEU A 177 24.20 -12.92 -12.02
CA LEU A 177 23.71 -13.84 -10.99
C LEU A 177 23.81 -13.25 -9.56
N ARG A 178 24.76 -12.34 -9.29
CA ARG A 178 24.86 -11.63 -8.00
C ARG A 178 23.79 -10.57 -7.77
N GLU A 179 23.09 -10.14 -8.82
CA GLU A 179 21.98 -9.18 -8.71
C GLU A 179 20.63 -9.91 -8.60
N ILE A 180 20.60 -11.20 -8.94
CA ILE A 180 19.41 -12.07 -8.90
C ILE A 180 19.31 -12.81 -7.56
N TYR A 181 20.44 -13.11 -6.91
CA TYR A 181 20.56 -13.79 -5.61
C TYR A 181 21.10 -12.86 -4.53
#